data_AF-A0A412WTQ6-F1
#
_entry.id   AF-A0A412WTQ6-F1
#
_cell.length_a   1.000
_cell.length_b   1.000
_cell.length_c   1.000
_cell.angle_alpha   90.00
_cell.angle_beta   90.00
_cell.angle_gamma   90.00
#
_symmetry.space_group_name_H-M   'P 1'
#
loop_
_entity.id
_entity.type
_entity.pdbx_description
1 polymer ?
#
loop_
_entity_poly.entity_id
_entity_poly.type
_entity_poly.pdbx_seq_one_letter_code
_entity_poly.pdbx_strand_id
1 'polypeptide(L)'
;MKKFIALFALMVITLASYAQVYKMYNTRNYHNQLRLNTMTGEVQQIQDDGQSWIVCSAREISGDKESRFRLYETQNMWTFILLDSYNGRLWQVQYSAQDLDNLFCIPINKYELVSDNENCIFSIQPLTSMYQYYLINDRTGDMWKFQWSTKGDDYRWIEKFK
;
A
#
# COMPACT_ATOMS: atom_id res chain seq x y z
N MET A 1 2.36 30.42 41.65
CA MET A 1 1.72 29.31 40.90
C MET A 1 1.41 29.69 39.45
N LYS A 2 2.35 30.28 38.69
CA LYS A 2 2.15 30.61 37.25
C LYS A 2 3.26 30.10 36.34
N LYS A 3 4.33 29.50 36.90
CA LYS A 3 5.48 28.98 36.13
C LYS A 3 5.39 27.47 35.80
N PHE A 4 4.46 26.75 36.43
CA PHE A 4 4.27 25.31 36.19
C PHE A 4 3.30 24.98 35.04
N ILE A 5 2.44 25.93 34.64
CA ILE A 5 1.45 25.71 33.57
C ILE A 5 2.12 25.77 32.19
N ALA A 6 3.19 26.56 32.03
CA ALA A 6 3.91 26.69 30.76
C ALA A 6 4.70 25.42 30.37
N LEU A 7 5.22 24.66 31.36
CA LEU A 7 5.93 23.40 31.11
C LEU A 7 5.01 22.29 30.63
N PHE A 8 3.76 22.25 31.13
CA PHE A 8 2.76 21.30 30.64
C PHE A 8 2.25 21.68 29.25
N ALA A 9 2.11 22.96 28.95
CA ALA A 9 1.75 23.44 27.61
C ALA A 9 2.85 23.17 26.56
N LEU A 10 4.14 23.20 26.94
CA LEU A 10 5.24 22.89 26.03
C LEU A 10 5.36 21.39 25.72
N MET A 11 5.00 20.51 26.67
CA MET A 11 5.07 19.06 26.51
C MET A 11 3.96 18.51 25.58
N VAL A 12 2.88 19.27 25.41
CA VAL A 12 1.78 18.95 24.48
C VAL A 12 2.10 19.36 23.03
N ILE A 13 3.07 20.26 22.82
CA ILE A 13 3.45 20.77 21.48
C ILE A 13 4.43 19.82 20.76
N THR A 14 5.00 18.83 21.44
CA THR A 14 5.85 17.80 20.80
C THR A 14 5.15 16.45 20.72
N LEU A 15 3.88 16.41 20.32
CA LEU A 15 3.39 15.25 19.56
C LEU A 15 3.99 15.37 18.17
N ALA A 16 5.29 15.07 18.07
CA ALA A 16 5.91 14.83 16.78
C ALA A 16 5.04 13.81 16.05
N SER A 17 4.57 14.18 14.86
CA SER A 17 3.85 13.31 13.95
C SER A 17 4.80 12.19 13.51
N TYR A 18 5.02 11.20 14.36
CA TYR A 18 5.70 9.98 13.95
C TYR A 18 4.82 9.35 12.87
N ALA A 19 5.39 9.12 11.68
CA ALA A 19 4.68 8.41 10.64
C ALA A 19 4.21 7.05 11.19
N GLN A 20 2.94 6.73 10.98
CA GLN A 20 2.37 5.49 11.48
C GLN A 20 3.03 4.31 10.75
N VAL A 21 3.87 3.54 11.44
CA VAL A 21 4.54 2.33 10.89
C VAL A 21 3.50 1.33 10.38
N TYR A 22 2.36 1.23 11.07
CA TYR A 22 1.25 0.37 10.67
C TYR A 22 0.03 1.18 10.31
N LYS A 23 -0.56 0.95 9.15
CA LYS A 23 -1.81 1.57 8.75
C LYS A 23 -2.89 0.50 8.57
N MET A 24 -4.05 0.71 9.20
CA MET A 24 -5.21 -0.14 9.05
C MET A 24 -6.06 0.31 7.85
N TYR A 25 -6.54 -0.68 7.10
CA TYR A 25 -7.43 -0.51 5.96
C TYR A 25 -8.67 -1.36 6.20
N ASN A 26 -9.83 -0.72 6.23
CA ASN A 26 -11.10 -1.43 6.21
C ASN A 26 -11.27 -2.09 4.84
N THR A 27 -11.79 -3.31 4.83
CA THR A 27 -12.22 -3.94 3.58
C THR A 27 -13.73 -3.80 3.42
N ARG A 28 -14.26 -4.08 2.22
CA ARG A 28 -15.72 -4.15 2.03
C ARG A 28 -16.35 -5.38 2.67
N ASN A 29 -15.55 -6.40 2.99
CA ASN A 29 -15.98 -7.47 3.86
C ASN A 29 -15.78 -7.02 5.32
N TYR A 30 -16.86 -6.70 6.01
CA TYR A 30 -16.80 -6.12 7.36
C TYR A 30 -16.13 -7.01 8.41
N HIS A 31 -15.94 -8.32 8.12
CA HIS A 31 -15.23 -9.26 8.99
C HIS A 31 -13.71 -9.27 8.80
N ASN A 32 -13.19 -8.49 7.85
CA ASN A 32 -11.78 -8.48 7.50
C ASN A 32 -11.24 -7.05 7.45
N GLN A 33 -10.07 -6.87 8.04
CA GLN A 33 -9.24 -5.68 7.92
C GLN A 33 -7.87 -6.06 7.38
N LEU A 34 -7.23 -5.12 6.68
CA LEU A 34 -5.83 -5.25 6.28
C LEU A 34 -4.96 -4.30 7.11
N ARG A 35 -3.90 -4.84 7.68
CA ARG A 35 -2.83 -4.07 8.32
C ARG A 35 -1.63 -4.02 7.38
N LEU A 36 -1.27 -2.82 6.95
CA LEU A 36 -0.05 -2.56 6.17
C LEU A 36 1.05 -2.06 7.10
N ASN A 37 2.25 -2.65 7.02
CA ASN A 37 3.47 -1.99 7.45
C ASN A 37 3.91 -1.01 6.35
N THR A 38 3.80 0.29 6.61
CA THR A 38 4.02 1.35 5.62
C THR A 38 5.49 1.52 5.25
N MET A 39 6.42 0.93 6.02
CA MET A 39 7.86 1.01 5.75
C MET A 39 8.38 -0.23 5.01
N THR A 40 7.83 -1.41 5.32
CA THR A 40 8.33 -2.68 4.76
C THR A 40 7.45 -3.26 3.67
N GLY A 41 6.19 -2.84 3.56
CA GLY A 41 5.22 -3.37 2.60
C GLY A 41 4.61 -4.72 3.01
N GLU A 42 4.86 -5.19 4.23
CA GLU A 42 4.15 -6.36 4.77
C GLU A 42 2.66 -6.04 4.93
N VAL A 43 1.80 -6.95 4.46
CA VAL A 43 0.35 -6.87 4.59
C VAL A 43 -0.16 -8.10 5.32
N GLN A 44 -0.94 -7.87 6.37
CA GLN A 44 -1.63 -8.91 7.11
C GLN A 44 -3.15 -8.71 7.02
N GLN A 45 -3.87 -9.81 6.86
CA GLN A 45 -5.31 -9.86 7.08
C GLN A 45 -5.55 -10.12 8.57
N ILE A 46 -6.54 -9.43 9.13
CA ILE A 46 -7.01 -9.61 10.51
C ILE A 46 -8.53 -9.79 10.45
N GLN A 47 -9.03 -10.85 11.11
CA GLN A 47 -10.46 -11.15 11.22
C GLN A 47 -11.04 -10.73 12.58
N ASP A 48 -12.36 -10.59 12.65
CA ASP A 48 -13.09 -10.17 13.86
C ASP A 48 -12.89 -11.11 15.05
N ASP A 49 -12.59 -12.38 14.80
CA ASP A 49 -12.29 -13.38 15.83
C ASP A 49 -10.85 -13.29 16.36
N GLY A 50 -10.07 -12.34 15.85
CA GLY A 50 -8.68 -12.09 16.21
C GLY A 50 -7.66 -12.93 15.44
N GLN A 51 -8.09 -13.83 14.54
CA GLN A 51 -7.15 -14.56 13.69
C GLN A 51 -6.51 -13.64 12.65
N SER A 52 -5.26 -13.92 12.31
CA SER A 52 -4.51 -13.11 11.36
C SER A 52 -3.52 -13.92 10.53
N TRP A 53 -3.37 -13.55 9.26
CA TRP A 53 -2.45 -14.20 8.33
C TRP A 53 -1.69 -13.17 7.50
N ILE A 54 -0.44 -13.48 7.19
CA ILE A 54 0.37 -12.69 6.26
C ILE A 54 -0.16 -12.94 4.85
N VAL A 55 -0.64 -11.89 4.19
CA VAL A 55 -1.07 -11.91 2.79
C VAL A 55 0.09 -11.56 1.86
N CYS A 56 0.90 -10.59 2.29
CA CYS A 56 2.12 -10.18 1.59
C CYS A 56 3.24 -10.06 2.63
N SER A 57 4.30 -10.88 2.52
CA SER A 57 5.52 -10.68 3.33
C SER A 57 6.14 -9.30 3.08
N ALA A 58 7.03 -8.85 3.95
CA ALA A 58 7.81 -7.62 3.72
C ALA A 58 8.47 -7.61 2.32
N ARG A 59 8.30 -6.50 1.60
CA ARG A 59 8.98 -6.22 0.32
C ARG A 59 10.36 -5.59 0.55
N GLU A 60 10.53 -4.86 1.64
CA GLU A 60 11.74 -4.10 1.97
C GLU A 60 12.08 -4.27 3.45
N ILE A 61 13.07 -5.12 3.72
CA ILE A 61 13.34 -5.63 5.07
C ILE A 61 13.94 -4.54 5.97
N SER A 62 14.69 -3.58 5.41
CA SER A 62 15.30 -2.48 6.17
C SER A 62 14.24 -1.60 6.86
N GLY A 63 13.09 -1.38 6.21
CA GLY A 63 12.04 -0.49 6.72
C GLY A 63 12.55 0.92 7.03
N ASP A 64 13.54 1.40 6.30
CA ASP A 64 14.25 2.66 6.58
C ASP A 64 13.53 3.90 6.04
N LYS A 65 12.49 3.70 5.22
CA LYS A 65 11.72 4.78 4.58
C LYS A 65 10.30 4.82 5.13
N GLU A 66 9.97 5.92 5.81
CA GLU A 66 8.62 6.16 6.31
C GLU A 66 7.61 6.29 5.17
N SER A 67 6.41 5.74 5.35
CA SER A 67 5.28 5.87 4.42
C SER A 67 5.55 5.44 2.97
N ARG A 68 6.57 4.61 2.74
CA ARG A 68 6.97 4.08 1.42
C ARG A 68 5.83 3.32 0.74
N PHE A 69 5.12 2.50 1.49
CA PHE A 69 4.08 1.63 0.96
C PHE A 69 2.68 2.18 1.21
N ARG A 70 1.79 1.98 0.23
CA ARG A 70 0.37 2.31 0.30
C ARG A 70 -0.48 1.22 -0.33
N LEU A 71 -1.60 0.87 0.31
CA LEU A 71 -2.65 0.05 -0.31
C LEU A 71 -3.70 0.94 -0.97
N TYR A 72 -4.14 0.52 -2.16
CA TYR A 72 -5.23 1.12 -2.93
C TYR A 72 -6.31 0.09 -3.16
N GLU A 73 -7.54 0.43 -2.75
CA GLU A 73 -8.70 -0.43 -2.93
C GLU A 73 -9.07 -0.52 -4.41
N THR A 74 -9.39 -1.72 -4.89
CA THR A 74 -9.96 -1.90 -6.24
C THR A 74 -11.49 -1.95 -6.19
N GLN A 75 -12.16 -1.96 -7.33
CA GLN A 75 -13.60 -2.23 -7.34
C GLN A 75 -13.93 -3.69 -7.00
N ASN A 76 -12.99 -4.63 -7.16
CA ASN A 76 -13.15 -5.99 -6.65
C ASN A 76 -12.95 -5.96 -5.14
N MET A 77 -13.95 -6.39 -4.39
CA MET A 77 -13.93 -6.31 -2.94
C MET A 77 -12.80 -7.10 -2.28
N TRP A 78 -12.23 -8.10 -2.94
CA TRP A 78 -11.19 -8.99 -2.42
C TRP A 78 -9.77 -8.55 -2.79
N THR A 79 -9.63 -7.52 -3.63
CA THR A 79 -8.35 -7.16 -4.25
C THR A 79 -7.96 -5.72 -3.94
N PHE A 80 -6.71 -5.55 -3.52
CA PHE A 80 -6.02 -4.28 -3.37
C PHE A 80 -4.79 -4.23 -4.27
N ILE A 81 -4.32 -3.02 -4.56
CA ILE A 81 -3.01 -2.76 -5.16
C ILE A 81 -2.07 -2.25 -4.08
N LEU A 82 -0.98 -2.95 -3.83
CA LEU A 82 0.13 -2.46 -3.02
C LEU A 82 1.09 -1.69 -3.92
N LEU A 83 1.37 -0.44 -3.55
CA LEU A 83 2.32 0.42 -4.24
C LEU A 83 3.53 0.68 -3.35
N ASP A 84 4.72 0.46 -3.90
CA ASP A 84 5.95 1.09 -3.45
C ASP A 84 6.05 2.48 -4.09
N SER A 85 5.75 3.52 -3.31
CA SER A 85 5.61 4.88 -3.84
C SER A 85 6.94 5.56 -4.15
N TYR A 86 8.08 4.93 -3.82
CA TYR A 86 9.41 5.43 -4.16
C TYR A 86 9.80 5.03 -5.59
N ASN A 87 9.62 3.76 -5.95
CA ASN A 87 10.17 3.21 -7.20
C ASN A 87 9.11 2.76 -8.22
N GLY A 88 7.82 2.78 -7.85
CA GLY A 88 6.72 2.41 -8.75
C GLY A 88 6.51 0.90 -8.92
N ARG A 89 7.05 0.07 -8.03
CA ARG A 89 6.71 -1.36 -7.98
C ARG A 89 5.28 -1.54 -7.44
N LEU A 90 4.53 -2.41 -8.11
CA LEU A 90 3.14 -2.71 -7.83
C LEU A 90 2.94 -4.20 -7.60
N TRP A 91 2.08 -4.53 -6.63
CA TRP A 91 1.60 -5.88 -6.39
C TRP A 91 0.09 -5.92 -6.31
N GLN A 92 -0.50 -6.99 -6.84
CA GLN A 92 -1.87 -7.37 -6.57
C GLN A 92 -1.91 -8.13 -5.26
N VAL A 93 -2.66 -7.61 -4.28
CA VAL A 93 -2.87 -8.21 -2.97
C VAL A 93 -4.30 -8.74 -2.93
N GLN A 94 -4.45 -10.04 -2.70
CA GLN A 94 -5.76 -10.68 -2.56
C GLN A 94 -5.90 -11.27 -1.16
N TYR A 95 -6.97 -10.87 -0.48
CA TYR A 95 -7.35 -11.38 0.83
C TYR A 95 -8.60 -12.27 0.71
N SER A 96 -8.96 -13.00 1.76
CA SER A 96 -10.00 -14.03 1.71
C SER A 96 -10.72 -14.19 3.03
N ALA A 97 -12.04 -14.35 2.99
CA ALA A 97 -12.82 -14.58 4.21
C ALA A 97 -12.78 -16.04 4.71
N GLN A 98 -12.49 -17.02 3.86
CA GLN A 98 -12.67 -18.44 4.21
C GLN A 98 -11.52 -19.32 3.74
N ASP A 99 -11.10 -19.15 2.50
CA ASP A 99 -10.08 -19.99 1.88
C ASP A 99 -8.72 -19.31 1.93
N LEU A 100 -7.85 -19.77 2.84
CA LEU A 100 -6.52 -19.20 3.04
C LEU A 100 -5.59 -19.46 1.86
N ASP A 101 -5.86 -20.47 1.02
CA ASP A 101 -5.07 -20.74 -0.19
C ASP A 101 -5.28 -19.64 -1.24
N ASN A 102 -6.34 -18.83 -1.11
CA ASN A 102 -6.59 -17.66 -1.95
C ASN A 102 -5.89 -16.38 -1.46
N LEU A 103 -5.15 -16.42 -0.35
CA LEU A 103 -4.32 -15.31 0.10
C LEU A 103 -3.05 -15.23 -0.76
N PHE A 104 -2.87 -14.13 -1.46
CA PHE A 104 -1.63 -13.94 -2.22
C PHE A 104 -1.24 -12.48 -2.40
N CYS A 105 0.05 -12.32 -2.71
CA CYS A 105 0.66 -11.07 -3.11
C CYS A 105 1.57 -11.33 -4.31
N ILE A 106 1.15 -10.88 -5.48
CA ILE A 106 1.84 -11.17 -6.74
C ILE A 106 2.24 -9.88 -7.46
N PRO A 107 3.44 -9.79 -8.04
CA PRO A 107 3.88 -8.57 -8.72
C PRO A 107 3.05 -8.32 -9.98
N ILE A 108 2.70 -7.05 -10.20
CA ILE A 108 2.18 -6.55 -11.48
C ILE A 108 3.36 -6.18 -12.39
N ASN A 109 4.42 -5.60 -11.83
CA ASN A 109 5.69 -5.35 -12.49
C ASN A 109 6.85 -5.86 -11.65
N LYS A 110 7.84 -6.47 -12.34
CA LYS A 110 9.02 -7.05 -11.69
C LYS A 110 10.09 -6.01 -11.36
N TYR A 111 10.16 -4.96 -12.15
CA TYR A 111 11.25 -3.98 -12.12
C TYR A 111 10.76 -2.63 -11.62
N GLU A 112 11.66 -1.93 -10.94
CA GLU A 112 11.52 -0.52 -10.58
C GLU A 112 11.36 0.33 -11.85
N LEU A 113 10.52 1.36 -11.79
CA LEU A 113 10.25 2.25 -12.92
C LEU A 113 11.20 3.46 -12.95
N VAL A 114 11.82 3.75 -11.79
CA VAL A 114 12.82 4.80 -11.61
C VAL A 114 13.91 4.27 -10.70
N SER A 115 15.12 4.80 -10.87
CA SER A 115 16.26 4.52 -10.00
C SER A 115 16.37 5.50 -8.82
N ASP A 116 15.67 6.62 -8.90
CA ASP A 116 15.68 7.68 -7.90
C ASP A 116 14.70 7.31 -6.77
N ASN A 117 15.26 6.86 -5.65
CA ASN A 117 14.53 6.39 -4.47
C ASN A 117 14.70 7.37 -3.29
N GLU A 118 14.68 8.68 -3.57
CA GLU A 118 14.80 9.69 -2.53
C GLU A 118 13.47 10.06 -1.86
N ASN A 119 12.35 10.00 -2.58
CA ASN A 119 11.05 10.44 -2.08
C ASN A 119 9.88 9.56 -2.57
N CYS A 120 8.75 9.56 -1.84
CA CYS A 120 7.47 9.06 -2.35
C CYS A 120 6.97 9.94 -3.50
N ILE A 121 7.09 9.46 -4.74
CA ILE A 121 6.72 10.21 -5.94
C ILE A 121 5.64 9.55 -6.79
N PHE A 122 5.17 8.36 -6.41
CA PHE A 122 4.13 7.67 -7.18
C PHE A 122 2.74 7.75 -6.54
N SER A 123 1.76 8.04 -7.39
CA SER A 123 0.32 8.00 -7.08
C SER A 123 -0.44 7.15 -8.10
N ILE A 124 -1.57 6.56 -7.68
CA ILE A 124 -2.45 5.76 -8.54
C ILE A 124 -3.75 6.50 -8.81
N GLN A 125 -4.20 6.51 -10.05
CA GLN A 125 -5.52 6.99 -10.45
C GLN A 125 -6.34 5.88 -11.10
N PRO A 126 -7.62 5.68 -10.69
CA PRO A 126 -8.49 4.67 -11.28
C PRO A 126 -8.95 5.06 -12.68
N LEU A 127 -9.19 4.06 -13.53
CA LEU A 127 -9.88 4.21 -14.82
C LEU A 127 -11.31 3.66 -14.75
N THR A 128 -12.07 3.83 -15.84
CA THR A 128 -13.42 3.26 -15.98
C THR A 128 -13.44 1.74 -15.81
N SER A 129 -12.39 1.05 -16.28
CA SER A 129 -12.22 -0.38 -16.05
C SER A 129 -11.72 -0.64 -14.64
N MET A 130 -12.42 -1.51 -13.89
CA MET A 130 -11.98 -1.95 -12.56
C MET A 130 -10.57 -2.56 -12.51
N TYR A 131 -10.09 -3.05 -13.66
CA TYR A 131 -8.80 -3.72 -13.80
C TYR A 131 -7.66 -2.77 -14.12
N GLN A 132 -7.94 -1.59 -14.66
CA GLN A 132 -6.94 -0.69 -15.23
C GLN A 132 -6.80 0.60 -14.43
N TYR A 133 -5.57 1.10 -14.34
CA TYR A 133 -5.23 2.28 -13.56
C TYR A 133 -4.10 3.05 -14.26
N TYR A 134 -3.99 4.33 -13.95
CA TYR A 134 -2.75 5.07 -14.17
C TYR A 134 -1.88 5.01 -12.91
N LEU A 135 -0.58 4.87 -13.12
CA LEU A 135 0.46 5.17 -12.16
C LEU A 135 1.16 6.43 -12.65
N ILE A 136 1.28 7.42 -11.78
CA ILE A 136 1.80 8.75 -12.13
C ILE A 136 3.00 9.04 -11.26
N ASN A 137 4.09 9.49 -11.89
CA ASN A 137 5.20 10.12 -11.18
C ASN A 137 4.84 11.59 -10.94
N ASP A 138 4.49 11.92 -9.70
CA ASP A 138 4.03 13.25 -9.27
C ASP A 138 5.12 14.34 -9.43
N ARG A 139 6.38 13.95 -9.62
CA ARG A 139 7.52 14.85 -9.82
C ARG A 139 7.77 15.16 -11.30
N THR A 140 7.76 14.15 -12.17
CA THR A 140 8.09 14.32 -13.60
C THR A 140 6.86 14.45 -14.49
N GLY A 141 5.69 14.02 -14.00
CA GLY A 141 4.49 13.86 -14.81
C GLY A 141 4.53 12.63 -15.73
N ASP A 142 5.59 11.80 -15.67
CA ASP A 142 5.60 10.53 -16.39
C ASP A 142 4.42 9.66 -15.93
N MET A 143 3.76 9.02 -16.89
CA MET A 143 2.61 8.18 -16.63
C MET A 143 2.83 6.77 -17.17
N TRP A 144 2.29 5.80 -16.46
CA TRP A 144 2.16 4.42 -16.89
C TRP A 144 0.71 4.00 -16.77
N LYS A 145 0.26 3.16 -17.68
CA LYS A 145 -0.99 2.44 -17.54
C LYS A 145 -0.67 1.03 -17.08
N PHE A 146 -1.37 0.52 -16.07
CA PHE A 146 -1.20 -0.85 -15.61
C PHE A 146 -2.54 -1.57 -15.44
N GLN A 147 -2.48 -2.90 -15.41
CA GLN A 147 -3.63 -3.77 -15.23
C GLN A 147 -3.34 -4.89 -14.23
N TRP A 148 -4.29 -5.13 -13.32
CA TRP A 148 -4.32 -6.33 -12.48
C TRP A 148 -5.32 -7.36 -13.04
N SER A 149 -5.26 -8.63 -12.62
CA SER A 149 -6.12 -9.67 -13.21
C SER A 149 -6.46 -10.83 -12.27
N THR A 150 -7.60 -11.48 -12.54
CA THR A 150 -8.01 -12.77 -11.97
C THR A 150 -7.71 -13.97 -12.89
N LYS A 151 -7.27 -13.71 -14.14
CA LYS A 151 -7.12 -14.72 -15.20
C LYS A 151 -5.69 -15.27 -15.36
N GLY A 152 -4.76 -14.87 -14.51
CA GLY A 152 -3.34 -15.29 -14.55
C GLY A 152 -2.37 -14.20 -14.99
N ASP A 153 -1.08 -14.58 -15.07
CA ASP A 153 0.07 -13.69 -15.29
C ASP A 153 0.00 -12.90 -16.60
N ASP A 154 -0.45 -13.53 -17.68
CA ASP A 154 -0.48 -12.92 -19.03
C ASP A 154 -1.40 -11.69 -19.14
N TYR A 155 -2.25 -11.46 -18.14
CA TYR A 155 -3.19 -10.34 -18.07
C TYR A 155 -2.76 -9.25 -17.08
N ARG A 156 -1.62 -9.42 -16.39
CA ARG A 156 -1.00 -8.41 -15.53
C ARG A 156 0.13 -7.73 -16.28
N TRP A 157 0.03 -6.42 -16.44
CA TRP A 157 0.99 -5.66 -17.22
C TRP A 157 1.08 -4.22 -16.75
N ILE A 158 2.17 -3.56 -17.14
CA ILE A 158 2.38 -2.12 -17.03
C ILE A 158 3.06 -1.63 -18.30
N GLU A 159 2.64 -0.48 -18.82
CA GLU A 159 3.18 0.13 -20.01
C GLU A 159 3.33 1.63 -19.80
N LYS A 160 4.46 2.20 -20.22
CA LYS A 160 4.68 3.65 -20.16
C LYS A 160 3.77 4.33 -21.18
N PHE A 161 3.02 5.33 -20.73
CA PHE A 161 2.18 6.16 -21.59
C PHE A 161 3.09 7.07 -22.43
N LYS A 162 2.83 7.15 -23.74
CA LYS A 162 3.61 7.96 -24.68
C LYS A 162 3.08 9.39 -24.74
#